data_AF-A0A9N9E2A3-F1
#
_entry.id   AF-A0A9N9E2A3-F1
#
_cell.length_a   1.000
_cell.length_b   1.000
_cell.length_c   1.000
_cell.angle_alpha   90.00
_cell.angle_beta   90.00
_cell.angle_gamma   90.00
#
_symmetry.space_group_name_H-M   'P 1'
#
loop_
_entity.id
_entity.type
_entity.pdbx_description
1 polymer ?
#
loop_
_entity_poly.entity_id
_entity_poly.type
_entity_poly.pdbx_seq_one_letter_code
_entity_poly.pdbx_strand_id
1 'polypeptide(L)' 'TSTTTNPNEVIPVILRPGDILTMSGPARYDWAHGIEATKIDIVGDERIVRKVRVSITLRKMKEIQILNQCADK' A
#
# COMPACT_ATOMS: atom_id res chain seq x y z
N THR A 1 1.44 25.06 -4.94
CA THR A 1 2.91 24.86 -4.85
C THR A 1 3.23 23.59 -5.58
N SER A 2 3.87 23.69 -6.74
CA SER A 2 4.17 22.55 -7.62
C SER A 2 5.29 21.71 -6.99
N THR A 3 4.94 20.60 -6.33
CA THR A 3 5.91 19.65 -5.78
C THR A 3 6.54 18.87 -6.92
N THR A 4 7.83 19.08 -7.15
CA THR A 4 8.67 18.32 -8.07
C THR A 4 8.85 16.91 -7.50
N THR A 5 7.95 15.98 -7.78
CA THR A 5 8.05 14.59 -7.32
C THR A 5 9.25 13.92 -8.00
N ASN A 6 10.23 13.49 -7.22
CA ASN A 6 11.34 12.70 -7.76
C ASN A 6 10.79 11.32 -8.15
N PRO A 7 10.92 10.86 -9.40
CA PRO A 7 10.36 9.59 -9.84
C PRO A 7 10.95 8.37 -9.11
N ASN A 8 12.08 8.53 -8.43
CA ASN A 8 12.72 7.49 -7.63
C ASN A 8 12.54 7.71 -6.11
N GLU A 9 11.57 8.53 -5.71
CA GLU A 9 11.25 8.74 -4.31
C GLU A 9 10.72 7.45 -3.66
N VAL A 10 11.32 7.06 -2.53
CA VAL A 10 10.92 5.90 -1.74
C VAL A 10 10.55 6.38 -0.35
N ILE A 11 9.33 6.10 0.07
CA ILE A 11 8.82 6.45 1.40
C ILE A 11 8.69 5.16 2.23
N PRO A 12 9.63 4.89 3.17
CA PRO A 12 9.54 3.71 4.00
C PRO A 12 8.43 3.85 5.06
N VAL A 13 7.64 2.79 5.24
CA VAL A 13 6.59 2.71 6.27
C VAL A 13 6.82 1.45 7.11
N ILE A 14 6.93 1.62 8.43
CA ILE A 14 7.09 0.50 9.37
C ILE A 14 5.72 0.04 9.84
N LEU A 15 5.44 -1.25 9.65
CA LEU A 15 4.20 -1.90 10.10
C LEU A 15 4.51 -2.89 11.20
N ARG A 16 4.18 -2.54 12.44
CA ARG A 16 4.28 -3.42 13.61
C ARG A 16 3.11 -4.42 13.62
N PRO A 17 3.24 -5.55 14.35
CA PRO A 17 2.12 -6.48 14.51
C PRO A 17 0.90 -5.79 15.13
N GLY A 18 -0.26 -5.89 14.48
CA GLY A 18 -1.50 -5.26 14.92
C GLY A 18 -1.80 -3.91 14.25
N ASP A 19 -0.85 -3.32 13.53
CA ASP A 19 -1.08 -2.07 12.81
C ASP A 19 -2.08 -2.23 11.67
N ILE A 20 -2.85 -1.17 11.42
CA ILE A 20 -3.75 -1.05 10.29
C ILE A 20 -3.20 0.03 9.35
N LEU A 21 -2.92 -0.35 8.10
CA LEU A 21 -2.54 0.56 7.03
C LEU A 21 -3.73 0.83 6.11
N THR A 22 -4.13 2.10 5.97
CA THR A 22 -5.14 2.55 5.01
C THR A 22 -4.48 3.32 3.87
N MET A 23 -4.74 2.91 2.62
CA MET A 23 -4.25 3.60 1.43
C MET A 23 -5.43 4.13 0.59
N SER A 24 -5.44 5.43 0.35
CA SER A 24 -6.47 6.13 -0.42
C SER A 24 -5.86 7.25 -1.27
N GLY A 25 -6.58 7.69 -2.31
CA GLY A 25 -6.12 8.79 -3.17
C GLY A 25 -4.76 8.47 -3.83
N PRO A 26 -3.86 9.46 -3.96
CA PRO A 26 -2.57 9.30 -4.64
C PRO A 26 -1.75 8.11 -4.14
N ALA A 27 -1.69 7.87 -2.83
CA ALA A 27 -0.94 6.75 -2.25
C ALA A 27 -1.40 5.38 -2.79
N ARG A 28 -2.66 5.24 -3.20
CA ARG A 28 -3.21 3.99 -3.77
C ARG A 28 -3.09 3.91 -5.28
N TYR A 29 -3.25 5.03 -5.99
CA TYR A 29 -3.39 5.05 -7.45
C TYR A 29 -2.12 5.46 -8.17
N ASP A 30 -1.32 6.34 -7.58
CA ASP A 30 -0.17 6.96 -8.22
C ASP A 30 1.16 6.36 -7.71
N TRP A 31 1.14 5.72 -6.54
CA TRP A 31 2.32 5.13 -5.91
C TRP A 31 2.32 3.61 -5.98
N ALA A 32 3.48 3.04 -6.33
CA ALA A 32 3.76 1.63 -6.11
C ALA A 32 4.10 1.41 -4.63
N HIS A 33 3.57 0.33 -4.06
CA HIS A 33 3.94 -0.13 -2.72
C HIS A 33 4.45 -1.56 -2.81
N GLY A 34 5.40 -1.90 -1.95
CA GLY A 34 6.02 -3.21 -1.90
C GLY A 34 6.70 -3.47 -0.58
N ILE A 35 7.03 -4.73 -0.34
CA ILE A 35 7.85 -5.15 0.79
C ILE A 35 9.13 -5.71 0.18
N GLU A 36 10.26 -5.06 0.46
CA GLU A 36 11.57 -5.50 -0.03
C GLU A 36 11.88 -6.92 0.44
N ALA A 37 12.48 -7.78 -0.39
CA ALA A 37 12.78 -9.17 -0.05
C ALA A 37 14.08 -9.33 0.78
N THR A 38 14.12 -8.73 1.98
CA THR A 38 15.24 -8.82 2.94
C THR A 38 14.89 -9.65 4.18
N LYS A 39 15.91 -10.11 4.92
CA LYS A 39 15.78 -10.79 6.21
C LYS A 39 15.83 -9.84 7.41
N ILE A 40 16.38 -8.63 7.22
CA ILE A 40 16.66 -7.67 8.29
C ILE A 40 16.25 -6.29 7.80
N ASP A 41 15.46 -5.58 8.60
CA ASP A 41 15.18 -4.17 8.41
C ASP A 41 16.03 -3.33 9.38
N ILE A 42 16.54 -2.21 8.90
CA ILE A 42 17.24 -1.20 9.72
C ILE A 42 16.35 0.04 9.78
N VAL A 43 15.92 0.43 10.97
CA VAL A 43 14.98 1.52 11.20
C VAL A 43 15.59 2.47 12.24
N GLY A 44 16.25 3.52 11.78
CA GLY A 44 17.10 4.33 12.67
C GLY A 44 18.17 3.44 13.29
N ASP A 45 18.22 3.37 14.62
CA ASP A 45 19.15 2.53 15.37
C ASP A 45 18.61 1.12 15.66
N GLU A 46 17.37 0.81 15.25
CA GLU A 46 16.75 -0.50 15.49
C GLU A 46 17.06 -1.48 14.36
N ARG A 47 17.57 -2.65 14.74
CA ARG A 47 17.78 -3.79 13.83
C ARG A 47 16.70 -4.84 14.03
N ILE A 48 15.79 -4.96 13.08
CA ILE A 48 14.63 -5.86 13.15
C ILE A 48 14.90 -7.09 12.30
N VAL A 49 15.01 -8.27 12.92
CA VAL A 49 15.07 -9.55 12.19
C VAL A 49 13.65 -9.97 11.84
N ARG A 50 13.37 -10.14 10.54
CA ARG A 50 12.04 -10.52 10.07
C ARG A 50 11.69 -11.94 10.48
N LYS A 51 10.43 -12.11 10.87
CA LYS A 51 9.79 -13.40 11.17
C LYS A 51 8.66 -13.61 10.16
N VAL A 52 7.97 -14.76 10.27
CA VAL A 52 6.74 -14.99 9.49
C VAL A 52 5.72 -13.91 9.84
N ARG A 53 5.25 -13.20 8.81
CA ARG A 53 4.23 -12.14 8.92
C ARG A 53 3.01 -12.52 8.10
N VAL A 54 1.83 -12.38 8.69
CA VAL A 54 0.54 -12.50 8.00
C VAL A 54 -0.13 -11.13 7.99
N SER A 55 -0.64 -10.70 6.84
CA SER A 55 -1.47 -9.51 6.71
C SER A 55 -2.80 -9.83 6.06
N ILE A 56 -3.86 -9.19 6.54
CA ILE A 56 -5.20 -9.28 5.98
C ILE A 56 -5.45 -7.98 5.20
N THR A 57 -5.61 -8.08 3.88
CA THR A 57 -5.86 -6.93 3.01
C THR A 57 -7.33 -6.89 2.62
N LEU A 58 -8.03 -5.85 3.05
CA LEU A 58 -9.44 -5.64 2.73
C LEU A 58 -9.58 -4.65 1.57
N ARG A 59 -10.40 -4.99 0.56
CA ARG A 59 -10.69 -4.13 -0.60
C ARG A 59 -12.16 -4.26 -0.98
N LYS A 60 -12.79 -3.13 -1.32
CA LYS A 60 -14.09 -3.11 -1.99
C LYS A 60 -13.87 -3.29 -3.49
N MET A 61 -14.63 -4.19 -4.10
CA MET A 61 -14.66 -4.33 -5.55
C MET A 61 -15.29 -3.06 -6.16
N LYS A 62 -14.66 -2.52 -7.20
CA LYS A 62 -15.26 -1.40 -7.94
C LYS A 62 -16.47 -1.94 -8.70
N GLU A 63 -17.60 -1.27 -8.56
CA GLU A 63 -18.79 -1.58 -9.34
C GLU A 63 -18.49 -1.38 -10.83
N ILE A 64 -18.79 -2.39 -11.64
CA ILE A 64 -18.57 -2.35 -13.08
C ILE A 64 -19.85 -1.80 -13.71
N GLN A 65 -19.75 -0.63 -14.36
CA GLN A 65 -20.87 0.07 -15.01
C GLN A 65 -21.53 -0.72 -16.16
N ILE A 66 -20.98 -1.88 -16.57
CA ILE A 66 -21.55 -2.73 -17.63
C ILE A 66 -22.88 -3.37 -17.19
N LEU A 67 -23.14 -3.53 -15.89
CA LEU A 67 -24.40 -4.09 -15.40
C LEU A 67 -25.59 -3.11 -15.50
N ASN A 68 -25.34 -1.83 -15.78
CA ASN A 68 -26.39 -0.81 -15.84
C ASN A 68 -27.07 -0.70 -17.22
N GLN A 69 -26.63 -1.46 -18.23
CA GLN A 69 -27.27 -1.42 -19.56
C GLN A 69 -28.39 -2.46 -19.75
N CYS A 70 -28.55 -3.38 -18.80
CA CYS A 70 -29.57 -4.43 -18.85
C CYS A 70 -30.75 -4.20 -17.88
N ALA A 71 -30.71 -3.15 -17.05
CA ALA A 71 -31.73 -2.87 -16.04
C ALA A 71 -32.81 -1.87 -16.52
N ASP A 72 -32.62 -1.23 -17.68
CA ASP A 72 -33.55 -0.23 -18.24
C ASP A 72 -34.33 -0.76 -19.46
N LYS A 73 -34.67 -2.06 -19.49
CA LYS A 73 -35.60 -2.63 -20.49
C LYS A 73 -36.84 -3.23 -19.85
#